data_AF-A0A3D1KFP5-F1
#
_entry.id   AF-A0A3D1KFP5-F1
#
_cell.length_a   1.000
_cell.length_b   1.000
_cell.length_c   1.000
_cell.angle_alpha   90.00
_cell.angle_beta   90.00
_cell.angle_gamma   90.00
#
_symmetry.space_group_name_H-M   'P 1'
#
loop_
_entity.id
_entity.type
_entity.pdbx_description
1 polymer ?
#
loop_
_entity_poly.entity_id
_entity_poly.type
_entity_poly.pdbx_seq_one_letter_code
_entity_poly.pdbx_strand_id
1 'polypeptide(L)' 'MAEKLKKGILEKGFKLFADSPTNQQFIIMTIADYHRLSENVDCEIWQELPDQQVAVRLCTSWHTTEEQVDRLLDLL' A
#
# COMPACT_ATOMS: atom_id res chain seq x y z
N MET A 1 2.00 8.04 -10.94
CA MET A 1 1.37 7.86 -9.61
C MET A 1 1.85 6.60 -8.93
N ALA A 2 1.69 5.42 -9.52
CA ALA A 2 2.19 4.14 -8.97
C ALA A 2 3.65 4.17 -8.51
N GLU A 3 4.55 4.76 -9.31
CA GLU A 3 5.97 4.90 -8.95
C GLU A 3 6.20 5.86 -7.76
N LYS A 4 5.42 6.94 -7.66
CA LYS A 4 5.47 7.87 -6.50
C LYS A 4 5.03 7.15 -5.23
N LEU A 5 3.92 6.40 -5.30
CA LEU A 5 3.44 5.57 -4.21
C LEU A 5 4.49 4.53 -3.78
N LYS A 6 5.06 3.78 -4.74
CA LYS A 6 6.11 2.78 -4.49
C LYS A 6 7.31 3.39 -3.77
N LYS A 7 7.82 4.53 -4.24
CA LYS A 7 8.94 5.23 -3.60
C LYS A 7 8.61 5.69 -2.19
N GLY A 8 7.46 6.32 -1.97
CA GLY A 8 7.06 6.79 -0.64
C GLY A 8 6.89 5.65 0.37
N ILE A 9 6.33 4.51 -0.07
CA ILE A 9 6.23 3.29 0.75
C ILE A 9 7.62 2.83 1.20
N LEU A 10 8.58 2.74 0.26
CA LEU A 10 9.95 2.32 0.54
C LEU A 10 10.69 3.31 1.46
N GLU A 11 10.49 4.61 1.27
CA GLU A 11 11.08 5.67 2.11
C GLU A 11 10.55 5.63 3.56
N LYS A 12 9.30 5.18 3.74
CA LYS A 12 8.70 4.94 5.08
C LYS A 12 9.16 3.64 5.74
N GLY A 13 9.97 2.82 5.06
CA GLY A 13 10.52 1.58 5.60
C GLY A 13 9.61 0.36 5.46
N PHE A 14 8.50 0.48 4.73
CA PHE A 14 7.66 -0.67 4.40
C PHE A 14 8.34 -1.57 3.36
N LYS A 15 8.05 -2.86 3.44
CA LYS A 15 8.56 -3.86 2.49
C LYS A 15 7.53 -4.11 1.40
N LEU A 16 8.02 -4.25 0.17
CA LEU A 16 7.19 -4.71 -0.94
C LEU A 16 7.10 -6.24 -0.90
N PHE A 17 5.89 -6.76 -1.08
CA PHE A 17 5.67 -8.19 -1.26
C PHE A 17 6.17 -8.65 -2.63
N ALA A 18 5.94 -7.83 -3.67
CA ALA A 18 6.43 -8.05 -5.01
C ALA A 18 6.82 -6.72 -5.66
N ASP A 19 7.90 -6.71 -6.44
CA ASP A 19 8.22 -5.57 -7.29
C ASP A 19 7.29 -5.58 -8.51
N SER A 20 6.21 -4.81 -8.42
CA SER A 20 5.23 -4.67 -9.50
C SER A 20 5.54 -3.44 -10.36
N PRO A 21 5.75 -3.62 -11.69
CA PRO A 21 5.92 -2.51 -12.62
C PRO A 21 4.59 -1.85 -13.02
N THR A 22 3.47 -2.26 -12.41
CA THR A 22 2.12 -1.83 -12.82
C THR A 22 1.55 -0.75 -11.89
N ASN A 23 0.31 -0.35 -12.15
CA ASN A 23 -0.44 0.56 -11.27
C ASN A 23 -0.85 -0.06 -9.92
N GLN A 24 -0.62 -1.36 -9.75
CA GLN A 24 -0.87 -2.11 -8.52
C GLN A 24 0.44 -2.27 -7.76
N GLN A 25 0.45 -1.99 -6.47
CA GLN A 25 1.59 -2.12 -5.57
C GLN A 25 1.20 -3.04 -4.42
N PHE A 26 2.12 -3.92 -4.02
CA PHE A 26 1.87 -4.92 -2.98
C PHE A 26 2.79 -4.68 -1.82
N ILE A 27 2.24 -4.34 -0.65
CA ILE A 27 2.99 -3.98 0.54
C ILE A 27 2.74 -4.96 1.66
N ILE A 28 3.77 -5.24 2.45
CA ILE A 28 3.67 -6.07 3.64
C ILE A 28 3.44 -5.17 4.85
N MET A 29 2.40 -5.46 5.63
CA MET A 29 2.11 -4.80 6.90
C MET A 29 1.48 -5.77 7.91
N THR A 30 1.28 -5.33 9.14
CA THR A 30 0.55 -6.12 10.13
C THR A 30 -0.96 -6.09 9.85
N ILE A 31 -1.69 -7.10 10.32
CA ILE A 31 -3.16 -7.10 10.25
C ILE A 31 -3.76 -5.85 10.94
N ALA A 32 -3.16 -5.39 12.04
CA ALA A 32 -3.61 -4.19 12.74
C ALA A 32 -3.46 -2.92 11.88
N ASP A 33 -2.33 -2.76 11.19
CA ASP A 33 -2.11 -1.63 10.29
C ASP A 33 -3.06 -1.67 9.09
N TYR A 34 -3.35 -2.86 8.56
CA TYR A 34 -4.34 -3.03 7.49
C TYR A 34 -5.73 -2.57 7.93
N HIS A 35 -6.18 -2.95 9.12
CA HIS A 35 -7.47 -2.49 9.64
C HIS A 35 -7.51 -0.96 9.76
N ARG A 36 -6.45 -0.33 10.29
CA ARG A 36 -6.38 1.14 10.36
C ARG A 36 -6.40 1.80 8.98
N LEU A 37 -5.69 1.22 8.02
CA LEU A 37 -5.59 1.76 6.67
C LEU A 37 -6.91 1.62 5.90
N SER A 38 -7.55 0.45 6.00
CA SER A 38 -8.81 0.14 5.30
C SER A 38 -9.99 1.02 5.72
N GLU A 39 -9.93 1.69 6.88
CA GLU A 39 -10.93 2.68 7.28
C GLU A 39 -10.94 3.94 6.39
N ASN A 40 -9.81 4.26 5.75
CA ASN A 40 -9.62 5.50 5.00
C ASN A 40 -9.28 5.26 3.52
N VAL A 41 -8.88 4.04 3.17
CA VAL A 41 -8.31 3.71 1.86
C VAL A 41 -8.86 2.36 1.40
N ASP A 42 -9.40 2.33 0.18
CA ASP A 42 -9.79 1.09 -0.47
C ASP A 42 -8.54 0.23 -0.77
N CYS A 43 -8.37 -0.83 0.02
CA CYS A 43 -7.28 -1.78 -0.12
C CYS A 43 -7.74 -3.20 0.20
N GLU A 44 -7.05 -4.17 -0.38
CA GLU A 44 -7.44 -5.59 -0.30
C GLU A 44 -6.26 -6.43 0.18
N ILE A 45 -6.54 -7.39 1.06
CA ILE A 45 -5.56 -8.42 1.41
C ILE A 45 -5.36 -9.31 0.19
N TRP A 46 -4.15 -9.27 -0.36
CA TRP A 46 -3.73 -10.15 -1.45
C TRP A 46 -3.36 -11.53 -0.94
N GLN A 47 -2.64 -11.60 0.18
CA GLN A 47 -2.17 -12.85 0.75
C GLN A 47 -1.89 -12.69 2.25
N GLU A 48 -2.30 -13.68 3.05
CA GLU A 48 -1.89 -13.81 4.45
C GLU A 48 -0.45 -14.36 4.52
N LEU A 49 0.35 -13.78 5.40
CA LEU A 49 1.74 -14.14 5.63
C LEU A 49 1.93 -14.65 7.07
N PRO A 50 3.04 -15.36 7.36
CA PRO A 50 3.39 -15.73 8.73
C PRO A 50 3.48 -14.51 9.66
N ASP A 51 3.42 -14.76 10.96
CA ASP A 51 3.60 -13.74 12.01
C ASP A 51 2.56 -12.60 11.99
N GLN A 52 1.31 -12.92 11.64
CA GLN A 52 0.19 -11.94 11.58
C GLN A 52 0.44 -10.77 10.60
N GLN A 53 1.22 -11.03 9.55
CA GLN A 53 1.45 -10.10 8.46
C GLN A 53 0.50 -10.40 7.30
N VAL A 54 0.23 -9.37 6.51
CA VAL A 54 -0.56 -9.45 5.30
C VAL A 54 0.14 -8.70 4.17
N ALA A 55 0.12 -9.29 2.98
CA ALA A 55 0.38 -8.57 1.75
C ALA A 55 -0.91 -7.86 1.34
N VAL A 56 -0.87 -6.55 1.24
CA VAL A 56 -2.00 -5.69 0.88
C VAL A 56 -1.76 -5.12 -0.50
N ARG A 57 -2.78 -5.20 -1.36
CA ARG A 57 -2.79 -4.61 -2.69
C ARG A 57 -3.34 -3.18 -2.64
N LEU A 58 -2.54 -2.24 -3.12
CA LEU A 58 -2.91 -0.86 -3.37
C LEU A 58 -2.93 -0.59 -4.87
N CYS A 59 -4.00 0.02 -5.37
CA CYS A 59 -4.18 0.31 -6.79
C CYS A 59 -4.28 1.82 -7.01
N THR A 60 -3.48 2.34 -7.93
CA THR A 60 -3.67 3.69 -8.47
C THR A 60 -4.44 3.61 -9.79
N SER A 61 -5.30 4.59 -10.06
CA SER A 61 -6.06 4.69 -11.31
C SER A 61 -5.85 6.05 -11.97
N TRP A 62 -6.46 6.25 -13.14
CA TRP A 62 -6.50 7.54 -13.84
C TRP A 62 -7.08 8.70 -13.00
N HIS A 63 -7.86 8.38 -11.96
CA HIS A 63 -8.47 9.36 -11.05
C HIS A 63 -7.65 9.58 -9.78
N THR A 64 -6.57 8.82 -9.56
CA THR A 64 -5.74 8.97 -8.39
C THR A 64 -4.85 10.21 -8.55
N THR A 65 -5.10 11.21 -7.72
CA THR A 65 -4.32 12.46 -7.69
C THR A 65 -3.06 12.30 -6.84
N GLU A 66 -2.09 13.21 -7.03
CA GLU A 66 -0.89 13.25 -6.18
C GLU A 66 -1.21 13.47 -4.71
N GLU A 67 -2.16 14.36 -4.40
CA GLU A 67 -2.57 14.65 -3.03
C GLU A 67 -3.17 13.42 -2.33
N GLN A 68 -3.93 12.59 -3.06
CA GLN A 68 -4.44 11.33 -2.53
C GLN A 68 -3.31 10.33 -2.22
N VAL A 69 -2.26 10.30 -3.06
CA VAL A 69 -1.07 9.47 -2.78
C VAL A 69 -0.34 10.00 -1.56
N ASP A 70 -0.16 11.32 -1.43
CA ASP A 70 0.54 11.92 -0.29
C ASP A 70 -0.24 11.67 1.01
N ARG A 71 -1.57 11.82 1.01
CA ARG A 71 -2.42 11.47 2.16
C ARG A 71 -2.36 9.98 2.52
N LEU A 72 -2.35 9.10 1.52
CA LEU A 72 -2.17 7.66 1.73
C LEU A 72 -0.82 7.38 2.39
N LEU A 73 0.26 8.04 1.92
CA LEU A 73 1.57 7.90 2.54
C LEU A 73 1.56 8.40 3.99
N ASP A 74 0.90 9.52 4.31
CA ASP A 74 0.80 10.02 5.69
C ASP A 74 0.07 9.07 6.64
N LEU A 75 -0.84 8.24 6.14
CA LEU A 75 -1.55 7.21 6.90
C LEU A 75 -0.73 5.93 7.14
N LEU A 76 0.35 5.74 6.39
CA LEU A 76 1.31 4.62 6.51
C LEU A 76 2.42 4.97 7.50
#